data_AF-A0A252BR55-F1
#
_entry.id   AF-A0A252BR55-F1
#
_cell.length_a   1.000
_cell.length_b   1.000
_cell.length_c   1.000
_cell.angle_alpha   90.00
_cell.angle_beta   90.00
_cell.angle_gamma   90.00
#
_symmetry.space_group_name_H-M   'P 1'
#
loop_
_entity.id
_entity.type
_entity.pdbx_description
1 polymer ?
#
loop_
_entity_poly.entity_id
_entity_poly.type
_entity_poly.pdbx_seq_one_letter_code
_entity_poly.pdbx_strand_id
1 'polypeptide(L)'
;MDPNVITVDDMASGIEDEAQAKALPDGYVRNDDGSITALLAYPVGDGPRQLQLKRLSGRTMVAVLNAKGEGDRAEKMVVGALGLVGPKADRFIADLDAADFISLSEAAASFLPSGRKTGPSSSPA
;
A
#
# COMPACT_ATOMS: atom_id res chain seq x y z
N MET A 1 15.55 46.53 -1.77
CA MET A 1 14.85 45.58 -0.88
C MET A 1 13.93 44.79 -1.76
N ASP A 2 14.37 43.61 -2.19
CA ASP A 2 13.60 42.74 -3.08
C ASP A 2 12.45 42.08 -2.32
N PRO A 3 11.19 42.16 -2.81
CA PRO A 3 10.01 41.65 -2.11
C PRO A 3 9.77 40.15 -2.32
N ASN A 4 10.80 39.35 -2.65
CA ASN A 4 10.61 37.98 -3.13
C ASN A 4 11.50 36.96 -2.40
N VAL A 5 11.54 37.05 -1.06
CA VAL A 5 12.10 36.00 -0.22
C VAL A 5 10.94 35.23 0.41
N ILE A 6 10.55 34.13 -0.22
CA ILE A 6 9.75 33.09 0.44
C ILE A 6 10.74 32.35 1.34
N THR A 7 10.70 32.61 2.64
CA THR A 7 11.44 31.84 3.62
C THR A 7 10.87 30.43 3.69
N VAL A 8 11.76 29.42 3.71
CA VAL A 8 11.43 27.99 3.65
C VAL A 8 10.57 27.52 4.83
N ASP A 9 10.44 28.34 5.88
CA ASP A 9 9.55 28.13 7.02
C ASP A 9 8.04 28.22 6.66
N ASP A 10 7.67 28.89 5.57
CA ASP A 10 6.25 29.09 5.19
C ASP A 10 5.67 27.97 4.31
N MET A 11 6.46 26.94 3.96
CA MET A 11 5.99 25.79 3.16
C MET A 11 5.63 24.55 4.00
N ALA A 12 5.73 24.62 5.33
CA ALA A 12 5.50 23.47 6.20
C ALA A 12 4.07 23.37 6.78
N SER A 13 3.19 24.35 6.54
CA SER A 13 1.87 24.38 7.20
C SER A 13 0.67 23.95 6.33
N GLY A 14 0.91 23.33 5.16
CA GLY A 14 -0.14 23.15 4.14
C GLY A 14 -0.40 21.72 3.65
N ILE A 15 0.36 20.71 4.09
CA ILE A 15 0.19 19.31 3.63
C ILE A 15 0.15 18.35 4.83
N GLU A 16 -0.49 18.77 5.90
CA GLU A 16 -0.61 17.96 7.12
C GLU A 16 -2.08 17.82 7.56
N ASP A 17 -3.03 17.56 6.66
CA ASP A 17 -4.41 17.25 7.13
C ASP A 17 -5.35 16.47 6.17
N GLU A 18 -4.83 15.77 5.15
CA GLU A 18 -5.69 14.86 4.33
C GLU A 18 -5.43 13.36 4.59
N ALA A 19 -4.80 13.05 5.71
CA ALA A 19 -5.01 11.78 6.38
C ALA A 19 -5.63 12.05 7.74
N GLN A 20 -6.78 12.74 7.75
CA GLN A 20 -7.71 12.64 8.86
C GLN A 20 -7.90 11.15 9.10
N ALA A 21 -7.24 10.60 10.13
CA ALA A 21 -7.50 9.26 10.62
C ALA A 21 -8.94 9.33 11.12
N LYS A 22 -9.90 9.10 10.20
CA LYS A 22 -11.31 9.22 10.48
C LYS A 22 -11.57 8.37 11.71
N ALA A 23 -11.90 9.05 12.81
CA ALA A 23 -12.14 8.38 14.07
C ALA A 23 -13.12 7.25 13.83
N LEU A 24 -12.75 6.05 14.27
CA LEU A 24 -13.62 4.90 14.08
C LEU A 24 -14.92 5.14 14.87
N PRO A 25 -16.07 4.68 14.37
CA PRO A 25 -17.33 4.77 15.10
C PRO A 25 -17.24 4.07 16.46
N ASP A 26 -18.14 4.40 17.38
CA ASP A 26 -18.24 3.72 18.67
C ASP A 26 -18.38 2.20 18.49
N GLY A 27 -17.69 1.44 19.35
CA GLY A 27 -17.63 -0.02 19.26
C GLY A 27 -16.51 -0.54 18.36
N TYR A 28 -15.72 0.32 17.72
CA TYR A 28 -14.55 -0.05 16.95
C TYR A 28 -13.26 0.47 17.60
N VAL A 29 -12.24 -0.37 17.65
CA VAL A 29 -10.90 -0.03 18.15
C VAL A 29 -9.88 -0.34 17.08
N ARG A 30 -9.05 0.65 16.74
CA ARG A 30 -7.83 0.43 15.94
C ARG A 30 -6.73 -0.01 16.90
N ASN A 31 -6.17 -1.19 16.65
CA ASN A 31 -5.07 -1.74 17.43
C ASN A 31 -3.72 -1.21 16.90
N ASP A 32 -2.65 -1.36 17.69
CA ASP A 32 -1.29 -0.91 17.32
C ASP A 32 -0.72 -1.65 16.10
N ASP A 33 -1.15 -2.89 15.87
CA ASP A 33 -0.84 -3.66 14.66
C ASP A 33 -1.67 -3.21 13.44
N GLY A 34 -2.50 -2.18 13.61
CA GLY A 34 -3.40 -1.57 12.65
C GLY A 34 -4.61 -2.42 12.27
N SER A 35 -4.83 -3.58 12.90
CA SER A 35 -6.10 -4.31 12.82
C SER A 35 -7.23 -3.52 13.48
N ILE A 36 -8.47 -3.84 13.11
CA ILE A 36 -9.67 -3.20 13.68
C ILE A 36 -10.46 -4.25 14.45
N THR A 37 -10.69 -4.02 15.74
CA THR A 37 -11.60 -4.81 16.56
C THR A 37 -12.97 -4.15 16.56
N ALA A 38 -14.02 -4.89 16.28
CA ALA A 38 -15.41 -4.44 16.34
C ALA A 38 -16.18 -5.22 17.42
N LEU A 39 -16.83 -4.50 18.34
CA LEU A 39 -17.79 -5.07 19.28
C LEU A 39 -19.11 -5.37 18.56
N LEU A 40 -19.63 -6.57 18.75
CA LEU A 40 -20.88 -6.98 18.11
C LEU A 40 -22.06 -6.41 18.90
N ALA A 41 -22.88 -5.59 18.25
CA ALA A 41 -24.06 -4.98 18.86
C ALA A 41 -25.10 -6.02 19.30
N TYR A 42 -25.16 -7.17 18.63
CA TYR A 42 -26.10 -8.25 18.89
C TYR A 42 -25.39 -9.60 18.89
N PRO A 43 -24.69 -9.97 19.98
CA PRO A 43 -24.09 -11.29 20.11
C PRO A 43 -25.21 -12.34 20.22
N VAL A 44 -25.03 -13.48 19.54
CA VAL A 44 -26.02 -14.57 19.53
C VAL A 44 -25.64 -15.59 20.60
N GLY A 45 -26.46 -15.72 21.66
CA GLY A 45 -26.21 -16.64 22.78
C GLY A 45 -24.84 -16.41 23.44
N ASP A 46 -24.09 -17.50 23.64
CA ASP A 46 -22.69 -17.46 24.13
C ASP A 46 -21.66 -17.25 23.00
N GLY A 47 -22.11 -16.80 21.83
CA GLY A 47 -21.27 -16.55 20.66
C GLY A 47 -20.25 -15.42 20.86
N PRO A 48 -19.37 -15.21 19.86
CA PRO A 48 -18.35 -14.17 19.94
C PRO A 48 -18.99 -12.81 20.19
N ARG A 49 -18.38 -12.02 21.08
CA ARG A 49 -18.80 -10.64 21.41
C ARG A 49 -18.02 -9.58 20.63
N GLN A 50 -16.95 -10.00 19.97
CA GLN A 50 -16.05 -9.15 19.22
C GLN A 50 -15.54 -9.86 17.97
N LEU A 51 -15.21 -9.07 16.95
CA LEU A 51 -14.63 -9.54 15.70
C LEU A 51 -13.38 -8.70 15.39
N GLN A 52 -12.26 -9.35 15.11
CA GLN A 52 -11.02 -8.66 14.73
C GLN A 52 -10.80 -8.80 13.22
N LEU A 53 -10.77 -7.67 12.54
CA LEU A 53 -10.41 -7.54 11.14
C LEU A 53 -8.91 -7.24 11.06
N LYS A 54 -8.13 -8.24 10.65
CA LYS A 54 -6.70 -8.06 10.39
C LYS A 54 -6.49 -7.17 9.18
N ARG A 55 -5.37 -6.41 9.19
CA ARG A 55 -4.92 -5.71 8.00
C ARG A 55 -4.72 -6.70 6.86
N LEU A 56 -5.06 -6.27 5.66
CA LEU A 56 -4.83 -7.06 4.47
C LEU A 56 -3.34 -7.03 4.16
N SER A 57 -2.69 -8.19 4.07
CA SER A 57 -1.26 -8.24 3.74
C SER A 57 -1.02 -7.91 2.27
N GLY A 58 0.19 -7.45 1.95
CA GLY A 58 0.67 -7.26 0.58
C GLY A 58 0.57 -8.54 -0.23
N ARG A 59 0.87 -9.70 0.38
CA ARG A 59 0.68 -11.01 -0.26
C ARG A 59 -0.77 -11.29 -0.62
N THR A 60 -1.71 -10.95 0.25
CA THR A 60 -3.14 -11.09 -0.07
C THR A 60 -3.55 -10.11 -1.17
N MET A 61 -3.01 -8.90 -1.17
CA MET A 61 -3.25 -7.94 -2.25
C MET A 61 -2.71 -8.42 -3.60
N VAL A 62 -1.53 -9.05 -3.64
CA VAL A 62 -1.01 -9.71 -4.84
C VAL A 62 -2.01 -10.75 -5.36
N ALA A 63 -2.56 -11.59 -4.49
CA ALA A 63 -3.57 -12.58 -4.88
C ALA A 63 -4.85 -11.92 -5.45
N VAL A 64 -5.31 -10.82 -4.86
CA VAL A 64 -6.46 -10.04 -5.35
C VAL A 64 -6.18 -9.45 -6.74
N LEU A 65 -5.00 -8.87 -6.94
CA LEU A 65 -4.60 -8.29 -8.23
C LEU A 65 -4.32 -9.37 -9.29
N ASN A 66 -3.94 -10.58 -8.89
CA ASN A 66 -3.80 -11.71 -9.80
C ASN A 66 -5.13 -12.13 -10.41
N ALA A 67 -6.27 -11.88 -9.75
CA ALA A 67 -7.59 -12.05 -10.39
C ALA A 67 -7.78 -11.12 -11.61
N LYS A 68 -7.00 -10.04 -11.71
CA LYS A 68 -6.92 -9.14 -12.86
C LYS A 68 -5.67 -9.34 -13.73
N GLY A 69 -4.81 -10.31 -13.38
CA GLY A 69 -3.54 -10.58 -14.08
C GLY A 69 -2.42 -9.58 -13.80
N GLU A 70 -2.51 -8.78 -12.73
CA GLU A 70 -1.56 -7.69 -12.45
C GLU A 70 -0.68 -7.92 -11.21
N GLY A 71 -1.07 -8.84 -10.33
CA GLY A 71 -0.44 -9.04 -9.02
C GLY A 71 1.04 -9.41 -9.10
N ASP A 72 1.38 -10.48 -9.81
CA ASP A 72 2.77 -10.94 -9.97
C ASP A 72 3.67 -9.88 -10.63
N ARG A 73 3.09 -9.07 -11.53
CA ARG A 73 3.80 -7.96 -12.18
C ARG A 73 4.09 -6.86 -11.16
N ALA A 74 3.09 -6.45 -10.38
CA ALA A 74 3.24 -5.45 -9.33
C ALA A 74 4.26 -5.92 -8.26
N GLU A 75 4.18 -7.17 -7.83
CA GLU A 75 5.13 -7.75 -6.88
C GLU A 75 6.56 -7.67 -7.42
N LYS A 76 6.78 -8.10 -8.66
CA LYS A 76 8.09 -8.03 -9.33
C LYS A 76 8.63 -6.61 -9.46
N MET A 77 7.76 -5.63 -9.73
CA MET A 77 8.16 -4.22 -9.77
C MET A 77 8.62 -3.73 -8.40
N VAL A 78 7.85 -4.00 -7.35
CA VAL A 78 8.17 -3.59 -5.97
C VAL A 78 9.48 -4.22 -5.50
N VAL A 79 9.61 -5.55 -5.60
CA VAL A 79 10.82 -6.24 -5.14
C VAL A 79 12.03 -5.88 -5.99
N GLY A 80 11.84 -5.69 -7.30
CA GLY A 80 12.89 -5.26 -8.22
C GLY A 80 13.39 -3.85 -7.94
N ALA A 81 12.48 -2.90 -7.68
CA ALA A 81 12.82 -1.52 -7.32
C ALA A 81 13.60 -1.44 -6.00
N LEU A 82 13.29 -2.34 -5.06
CA LEU A 82 13.96 -2.42 -3.75
C LEU A 82 15.21 -3.33 -3.76
N GLY A 83 15.54 -3.96 -4.89
CA GLY A 83 16.67 -4.89 -4.99
C GLY A 83 16.54 -6.13 -4.11
N LEU A 84 15.31 -6.54 -3.77
CA LEU A 84 15.03 -7.69 -2.92
C LEU A 84 14.93 -8.97 -3.75
N VAL A 85 15.49 -10.06 -3.23
CA VAL A 85 15.46 -11.38 -3.87
C VAL A 85 15.20 -12.51 -2.88
N GLY A 86 14.57 -13.59 -3.38
CA GLY A 86 14.36 -14.83 -2.64
C GLY A 86 13.54 -14.65 -1.35
N PRO A 87 13.85 -15.40 -0.28
CA PRO A 87 13.04 -15.41 0.95
C PRO A 87 12.87 -14.04 1.62
N LYS A 88 13.82 -13.11 1.41
CA LYS A 88 13.71 -11.74 1.92
C LYS A 88 12.63 -10.95 1.20
N ALA A 89 12.54 -11.08 -0.13
CA ALA A 89 11.47 -10.49 -0.92
C ALA A 89 10.11 -11.07 -0.51
N ASP A 90 10.03 -12.40 -0.36
CA ASP A 90 8.79 -13.07 0.01
C ASP A 90 8.25 -12.62 1.36
N ARG A 91 9.15 -12.47 2.34
CA ARG A 91 8.82 -11.98 3.67
C ARG A 91 8.41 -10.51 3.64
N PHE A 92 9.16 -9.68 2.92
CA PHE A 92 8.83 -8.27 2.77
C PHE A 92 7.41 -8.06 2.21
N ILE A 93 7.04 -8.79 1.15
CA ILE A 93 5.70 -8.72 0.56
C ILE A 93 4.61 -9.25 1.51
N ALA A 94 4.92 -10.26 2.32
CA ALA A 94 3.99 -10.81 3.31
C ALA A 94 3.77 -9.88 4.51
N ASP A 95 4.81 -9.16 4.95
CA ASP A 95 4.76 -8.26 6.10
C ASP A 95 4.25 -6.85 5.73
N LEU A 96 4.23 -6.50 4.44
CA LEU A 96 3.66 -5.27 3.92
C LEU A 96 2.14 -5.19 4.17
N ASP A 97 1.64 -3.99 4.46
CA ASP A 97 0.21 -3.71 4.35
C ASP A 97 -0.20 -3.62 2.87
N ALA A 98 -1.44 -3.98 2.57
CA ALA A 98 -1.97 -3.92 1.22
C ALA A 98 -1.97 -2.50 0.65
N ALA A 99 -2.25 -1.47 1.46
CA ALA A 99 -2.23 -0.08 0.99
C ALA A 99 -0.81 0.37 0.63
N ASP A 100 0.18 -0.02 1.44
CA ASP A 100 1.59 0.26 1.19
C ASP A 100 2.08 -0.50 -0.05
N PHE A 101 1.63 -1.74 -0.25
CA PHE A 101 1.94 -2.50 -1.45
C PHE A 101 1.45 -1.79 -2.72
N ILE A 102 0.21 -1.26 -2.73
CA ILE A 102 -0.32 -0.50 -3.86
C ILE A 102 0.53 0.76 -4.10
N SER A 103 0.78 1.54 -3.04
CA SER A 103 1.56 2.78 -3.12
C SER A 103 2.98 2.52 -3.65
N LEU A 104 3.64 1.47 -3.17
CA LEU A 104 4.96 1.06 -3.63
C LEU A 104 4.92 0.55 -5.08
N SER A 105 3.86 -0.13 -5.49
CA SER A 105 3.71 -0.60 -6.87
C SER A 105 3.54 0.57 -7.86
N GLU A 106 2.80 1.60 -7.47
CA GLU A 106 2.65 2.84 -8.24
C GLU A 106 3.96 3.62 -8.30
N ALA A 107 4.64 3.76 -7.17
CA ALA A 107 5.96 4.38 -7.11
C ALA A 107 6.98 3.62 -7.98
N ALA A 108 7.04 2.28 -7.86
CA ALA A 108 7.90 1.43 -8.69
C ALA A 108 7.56 1.55 -10.18
N ALA A 109 6.27 1.64 -10.52
CA ALA A 109 5.82 1.87 -11.89
C ALA A 109 6.23 3.24 -12.42
N SER A 110 6.32 4.28 -11.58
CA SER A 110 6.75 5.62 -11.99
C SER A 110 8.22 5.68 -12.42
N PHE A 111 9.07 4.78 -11.89
CA PHE A 111 10.47 4.66 -12.29
C PHE A 111 10.66 3.87 -13.60
N LEU A 112 9.62 3.19 -14.07
CA LEU A 112 9.62 2.64 -15.42
C LEU A 112 9.33 3.80 -16.37
N PRO A 113 10.24 4.15 -17.29
CA PRO A 113 9.94 5.11 -18.34
C PRO A 113 8.64 4.68 -19.01
N SER A 114 7.71 5.60 -19.23
CA SER A 114 6.44 5.40 -19.94
C SER A 114 6.68 4.89 -21.38
N GLY A 115 7.11 3.65 -21.51
CA GLY A 115 7.79 3.16 -22.70
C GLY A 115 8.12 1.69 -22.55
N ARG A 116 7.17 0.84 -22.93
CA ARG A 116 7.48 -0.50 -23.42
C ARG A 116 8.60 -0.39 -24.46
N LYS A 117 9.85 -0.64 -24.09
CA LYS A 117 10.86 -1.11 -25.03
C LYS A 117 10.73 -2.63 -25.11
N THR A 118 9.74 -3.10 -25.88
CA THR A 118 9.93 -4.38 -26.58
C THR A 118 11.17 -4.19 -27.44
N GLY A 119 12.15 -5.10 -27.32
CA GLY A 119 13.46 -4.98 -27.97
C GLY A 119 13.38 -4.72 -29.48
N PRO A 120 14.48 -4.23 -30.09
CA PRO A 120 14.51 -3.80 -31.48
C PRO A 120 14.06 -4.90 -32.45
N SER A 121 13.27 -4.48 -33.45
CA SER A 121 12.83 -5.30 -34.58
C SER A 121 14.03 -5.91 -35.30
N SER A 122 14.12 -7.24 -35.36
CA SER A 122 14.92 -7.91 -36.38
C SER A 122 13.98 -8.47 -37.46
N SER A 123 13.77 -7.68 -38.51
CA SER A 123 13.26 -8.18 -39.79
C SER A 123 14.48 -8.64 -40.60
N PRO A 124 14.63 -9.92 -40.95
CA PRO A 124 15.59 -10.30 -41.96
C PRO A 124 15.00 -9.98 -43.36
N ALA A 125 15.79 -9.27 -44.17
CA ALA A 125 15.63 -9.17 -45.62
C ALA A 125 16.36 -10.34 -46.31
#